data_AF-A0A925ND65-F1
#
_entry.id   AF-A0A925ND65-F1
#
_cell.length_a   1.000
_cell.length_b   1.000
_cell.length_c   1.000
_cell.angle_alpha   90.00
_cell.angle_beta   90.00
_cell.angle_gamma   90.00
#
_symmetry.space_group_name_H-M   'P 1'
#
loop_
_entity.id
_entity.type
_entity.pdbx_description
1 polymer ?
#
loop_
_entity_poly.entity_id
_entity_poly.type
_entity_poly.pdbx_seq_one_letter_code
_entity_poly.pdbx_strand_id
1 'polypeptide(L)'
;MTMQHAGLALPNPSVPPLTPRQAAALDDATALAECTRWRLGAGGEREAESVFALQGMYCAACAGIIESVLMAVPGVARADVSAAGQRVRVQWDPQRTRASQLV
;
A
#
# COMPACT_ATOMS: atom_id res chain seq x y z
N MET A 1 15.23 -27.81 -9.10
CA MET A 1 15.06 -26.44 -9.63
C MET A 1 13.60 -26.33 -10.05
N THR A 2 12.69 -25.60 -9.42
CA THR A 2 12.76 -24.47 -8.49
C THR A 2 11.43 -24.44 -7.72
N MET A 3 11.48 -24.10 -6.43
CA MET A 3 10.33 -24.07 -5.53
C MET A 3 9.37 -22.92 -5.87
N GLN A 4 8.08 -23.22 -6.02
CA GLN A 4 7.00 -22.22 -6.08
C GLN A 4 6.41 -22.04 -4.67
N HIS A 5 7.03 -21.22 -3.84
CA HIS A 5 6.38 -20.74 -2.61
C HIS A 5 5.52 -19.52 -2.97
N ALA A 6 4.30 -19.79 -3.44
CA ALA A 6 3.23 -18.80 -3.41
C ALA A 6 2.76 -18.66 -1.94
N GLY A 7 3.52 -17.92 -1.15
CA GLY A 7 3.11 -17.54 0.20
C GLY A 7 2.00 -16.51 0.09
N LEU A 8 0.74 -16.95 0.15
CA LEU A 8 -0.36 -16.06 0.48
C LEU A 8 -0.03 -15.45 1.85
N ALA A 9 0.26 -14.15 1.89
CA ALA A 9 0.31 -13.42 3.14
C ALA A 9 -1.10 -13.49 3.75
N LEU A 10 -1.28 -14.38 4.72
CA LEU A 10 -2.53 -14.45 5.46
C LEU A 10 -2.68 -13.14 6.25
N PRO A 11 -3.85 -12.48 6.21
CA PRO A 11 -4.07 -11.28 6.99
C PRO A 11 -3.88 -11.61 8.47
N ASN A 12 -3.17 -10.73 9.20
CA ASN A 12 -2.97 -10.89 10.63
C ASN A 12 -4.35 -10.82 11.33
N PRO A 13 -4.83 -11.91 11.97
CA PRO A 13 -6.18 -11.95 12.55
C PRO A 13 -6.34 -11.00 13.76
N SER A 14 -5.24 -10.42 14.27
CA SER A 14 -5.27 -9.46 15.37
C SER A 14 -5.65 -8.04 14.95
N VAL A 15 -5.58 -7.70 13.65
CA VAL A 15 -6.00 -6.38 13.15
C VAL A 15 -7.45 -6.50 12.67
N PRO A 16 -8.42 -5.85 13.32
CA PRO A 16 -9.80 -5.86 12.85
C PRO A 16 -9.89 -5.16 11.48
N PRO A 17 -10.76 -5.63 10.57
CA PRO A 17 -10.98 -4.93 9.31
C PRO A 17 -11.51 -3.52 9.57
N LEU A 18 -11.20 -2.60 8.66
CA LEU A 18 -11.70 -1.23 8.74
C LEU A 18 -13.23 -1.22 8.77
N THR A 19 -13.80 -0.40 9.65
CA THR A 19 -15.22 -0.07 9.57
C THR A 19 -15.51 0.73 8.30
N PRO A 20 -16.75 0.71 7.77
CA PRO A 20 -17.11 1.50 6.58
C PRO A 20 -16.79 2.99 6.72
N ARG A 21 -16.91 3.53 7.94
CA ARG A 21 -16.59 4.94 8.23
C ARG A 21 -15.09 5.22 8.18
N GLN A 22 -14.26 4.30 8.67
CA GLN A 22 -12.80 4.44 8.58
C GLN A 22 -12.32 4.34 7.13
N ALA A 23 -12.84 3.37 6.38
CA ALA A 23 -12.53 3.24 4.96
C ALA A 23 -12.94 4.50 4.17
N ALA A 24 -14.14 5.02 4.40
CA ALA A 24 -14.60 6.25 3.76
C ALA A 24 -13.74 7.48 4.11
N ALA A 25 -13.23 7.56 5.35
CA ALA A 25 -12.34 8.65 5.75
C ALA A 25 -10.96 8.56 5.07
N LEU A 26 -10.42 7.34 4.89
CA LEU A 26 -9.18 7.11 4.15
C LEU A 26 -9.34 7.40 2.65
N ASP A 27 -10.52 7.16 2.08
CA ASP A 27 -10.83 7.40 0.68
C ASP A 27 -11.31 8.83 0.37
N ASP A 28 -11.42 9.70 1.38
CA ASP A 28 -11.81 11.09 1.19
C ASP A 28 -10.73 11.86 0.41
N ALA A 29 -11.15 12.55 -0.65
CA ALA A 29 -10.24 13.22 -1.57
C ALA A 29 -9.45 14.37 -0.90
N THR A 30 -10.04 15.02 0.12
CA THR A 30 -9.38 16.12 0.85
C THR A 30 -8.32 15.53 1.76
N ALA A 31 -8.68 14.52 2.56
CA ALA A 31 -7.74 13.83 3.44
C ALA A 31 -6.57 13.20 2.66
N LEU A 32 -6.86 12.61 1.49
CA LEU A 32 -5.82 12.05 0.63
C LEU A 32 -4.90 13.13 0.07
N ALA A 33 -5.42 14.27 -0.34
CA ALA A 33 -4.60 15.36 -0.88
C ALA A 33 -3.59 15.92 0.14
N GLU A 34 -3.87 15.82 1.44
CA GLU A 34 -2.94 16.23 2.50
C GLU A 34 -1.71 15.32 2.60
N CYS A 35 -1.89 14.02 2.35
CA CYS A 35 -0.85 13.00 2.54
C CYS A 35 -0.31 12.39 1.23
N THR A 36 -0.87 12.79 0.09
CA THR A 36 -0.56 12.21 -1.23
C THR A 36 0.05 13.27 -2.13
N ARG A 37 1.25 12.96 -2.63
CA ARG A 37 1.87 13.73 -3.70
C ARG A 37 1.34 13.23 -5.04
N TRP A 38 0.57 14.07 -5.72
CA TRP A 38 0.13 13.80 -7.07
C TRP A 38 1.28 14.00 -8.06
N ARG A 39 1.55 12.99 -8.90
CA ARG A 39 2.49 13.06 -10.01
C ARG A 39 1.75 12.78 -11.33
N LEU A 40 2.24 13.39 -12.40
CA LEU A 40 1.84 13.04 -13.77
C LEU A 40 2.88 12.03 -14.29
N GLY A 41 2.42 10.83 -14.62
CA GLY A 41 3.23 9.85 -15.32
C GLY A 41 3.59 10.32 -16.73
N ALA A 42 4.64 9.75 -17.32
CA ALA A 42 5.10 10.11 -18.66
C ALA A 42 4.04 9.91 -19.77
N GLY A 43 3.03 9.05 -19.52
CA GLY A 43 1.88 8.82 -20.40
C GLY A 43 0.63 9.68 -20.12
N GLY A 44 0.72 10.67 -19.23
CA GLY A 44 -0.43 11.49 -18.82
C GLY A 44 -1.33 10.86 -17.75
N GLU A 45 -0.95 9.68 -17.24
CA GLU A 45 -1.66 8.98 -16.17
C GLU A 45 -1.48 9.71 -14.83
N ARG A 46 -2.55 9.78 -14.03
CA ARG A 46 -2.49 10.37 -12.68
C ARG A 46 -1.88 9.33 -11.74
N GLU A 47 -0.67 9.58 -11.28
CA GLU A 47 0.00 8.74 -10.29
C GLU A 47 -0.12 9.41 -8.93
N ALA A 48 -0.66 8.68 -7.95
CA ALA A 48 -0.67 9.06 -6.55
C ALA A 48 0.56 8.45 -5.87
N GLU A 49 1.35 9.27 -5.19
CA GLU A 49 2.37 8.79 -4.26
C GLU A 49 1.95 9.06 -2.82
N SER A 50 1.72 7.99 -2.06
CA SER A 50 1.33 8.06 -0.65
C SER A 50 2.37 7.34 0.21
N VAL A 51 2.54 7.81 1.45
CA VAL A 51 3.43 7.17 2.43
C VAL A 51 2.60 6.70 3.62
N PHE A 52 2.63 5.40 3.90
CA PHE A 52 1.92 4.81 5.02
C PHE A 52 2.89 4.39 6.12
N ALA A 53 2.49 4.58 7.38
CA ALA A 53 3.22 4.04 8.51
C ALA A 53 2.88 2.56 8.69
N LEU A 54 3.89 1.76 9.00
CA LEU A 54 3.76 0.31 9.19
C LEU A 54 3.88 0.02 10.68
N GLN A 55 2.91 -0.71 11.20
CA GLN A 55 2.93 -1.21 12.58
C GLN A 55 3.25 -2.70 12.60
N GLY A 56 3.90 -3.15 13.67
CA GLY A 56 4.21 -4.58 13.86
C GLY A 56 5.28 -5.15 12.92
N MET A 57 6.09 -4.30 12.27
CA MET A 57 7.24 -4.78 11.49
C MET A 57 8.45 -5.01 12.41
N TYR A 58 8.76 -6.27 12.69
CA TYR A 58 9.83 -6.66 13.63
C TYR A 58 11.11 -7.16 12.95
N CYS A 59 11.08 -7.49 11.65
CA CYS A 59 12.27 -7.94 10.93
C CYS A 59 12.25 -7.51 9.45
N ALA A 60 13.46 -7.42 8.85
CA ALA A 60 13.64 -7.05 7.45
C ALA A 60 12.98 -8.03 6.47
N ALA A 61 12.75 -9.29 6.87
CA ALA A 61 12.06 -10.27 6.03
C ALA A 61 10.58 -9.91 5.79
N CYS A 62 9.94 -9.14 6.67
CA CYS A 62 8.58 -8.65 6.46
C CYS A 62 8.48 -7.61 5.34
N ALA A 63 9.57 -6.88 5.05
CA ALA A 63 9.56 -5.81 4.05
C ALA A 63 9.20 -6.34 2.66
N GLY A 64 9.89 -7.39 2.20
CA GLY A 64 9.64 -7.99 0.88
C GLY A 64 8.25 -8.62 0.76
N ILE A 65 7.68 -9.12 1.85
CA ILE A 65 6.30 -9.65 1.86
C ILE A 65 5.30 -8.51 1.65
N ILE A 66 5.46 -7.41 2.40
CA ILE A 66 4.58 -6.23 2.29
C ILE A 66 4.65 -5.63 0.88
N GLU A 67 5.85 -5.50 0.32
CA GLU A 67 6.04 -5.03 -1.06
C GLU A 67 5.33 -5.96 -2.06
N SER A 68 5.52 -7.28 -1.93
CA SER A 68 4.90 -8.25 -2.82
C SER A 68 3.37 -8.23 -2.74
N VAL A 69 2.78 -8.02 -1.56
CA VAL A 69 1.32 -7.93 -1.38
C VAL A 69 0.77 -6.65 -2.00
N LEU A 70 1.41 -5.51 -1.75
CA LEU A 70 0.97 -4.23 -2.34
C LEU A 70 1.08 -4.24 -3.86
N MET A 71 2.15 -4.83 -4.40
CA MET A 71 2.32 -4.99 -5.86
C MET A 71 1.25 -5.88 -6.50
N ALA A 72 0.55 -6.72 -5.73
CA ALA A 72 -0.56 -7.52 -6.22
C ALA A 72 -1.89 -6.73 -6.29
N VAL A 73 -1.96 -5.53 -5.70
CA VAL A 73 -3.16 -4.70 -5.71
C VAL A 73 -3.31 -4.00 -7.08
N PRO A 74 -4.46 -4.14 -7.77
CA PRO A 74 -4.65 -3.58 -9.11
C PRO A 74 -4.52 -2.05 -9.17
N GLY A 75 -3.46 -1.55 -9.81
CA GLY A 75 -3.21 -0.11 -9.93
C GLY A 75 -2.02 0.37 -9.11
N VAL A 76 -1.41 -0.49 -8.29
CA VAL A 76 -0.09 -0.21 -7.70
C VAL A 76 0.99 -0.41 -8.75
N ALA A 77 1.77 0.64 -9.01
CA ALA A 77 2.90 0.63 -9.93
C ALA A 77 4.22 0.33 -9.21
N ARG A 78 4.36 0.78 -7.96
CA ARG A 78 5.57 0.59 -7.16
C ARG A 78 5.29 0.66 -5.66
N ALA A 79 5.93 -0.21 -4.88
CA ALA A 79 5.94 -0.17 -3.43
C ALA A 79 7.38 -0.34 -2.91
N ASP A 80 7.85 0.60 -2.09
CA ASP A 80 9.16 0.55 -1.44
C ASP A 80 8.98 0.60 0.08
N VAL A 81 9.42 -0.44 0.78
CA VAL A 81 9.34 -0.53 2.24
C VAL A 81 10.67 -0.14 2.88
N SER A 82 10.62 0.81 3.80
CA SER A 82 11.71 1.13 4.71
C SER A 82 11.48 0.42 6.04
N ALA A 83 12.22 -0.66 6.29
CA ALA A 83 12.17 -1.36 7.57
C ALA A 83 12.67 -0.47 8.73
N ALA A 84 13.75 0.28 8.51
CA ALA A 84 14.30 1.21 9.50
C ALA A 84 13.34 2.37 9.81
N GLY A 85 12.64 2.87 8.80
CA GLY A 85 11.68 3.97 8.94
C GLY A 85 10.26 3.53 9.28
N GLN A 86 9.99 2.21 9.33
CA GLN A 86 8.66 1.60 9.49
C GLN A 86 7.61 2.28 8.59
N ARG A 87 7.94 2.46 7.32
CA ARG A 87 7.08 3.14 6.34
C ARG A 87 7.12 2.42 5.01
N VAL A 88 6.03 2.50 4.26
CA VAL A 88 5.98 2.13 2.85
C VAL A 88 5.63 3.35 2.02
N ARG A 89 6.34 3.54 0.91
CA ARG A 89 5.97 4.48 -0.14
C ARG A 89 5.30 3.70 -1.26
N VAL A 90 4.09 4.09 -1.64
CA VAL A 90 3.32 3.43 -2.70
C VAL A 90 3.01 4.44 -3.81
N GLN A 91 3.30 4.05 -5.04
CA GLN A 91 2.88 4.74 -6.27
C GLN A 91 1.73 3.95 -6.87
N TRP A 92 0.58 4.59 -7.05
CA TRP A 92 -0.66 3.93 -7.45
C TRP A 92 -1.56 4.82 -8.29
N ASP A 93 -2.43 4.19 -9.09
CA ASP A 93 -3.44 4.87 -9.89
C ASP A 93 -4.74 5.04 -9.08
N PRO A 94 -5.16 6.28 -8.78
CA PRO A 94 -6.39 6.58 -8.04
C PRO A 94 -7.68 6.25 -8.81
N GLN A 95 -7.60 5.91 -10.10
CA GLN A 95 -8.74 5.41 -10.88
C GLN A 95 -8.92 3.90 -10.74
N ARG A 96 -7.87 3.17 -10.33
CA ARG A 96 -7.87 1.69 -10.29
C ARG A 96 -7.82 1.12 -8.88
N THR A 97 -7.28 1.88 -7.92
CA THR A 97 -7.15 1.51 -6.51
C THR A 97 -7.78 2.59 -5.63
N ARG A 98 -8.02 2.24 -4.35
CA ARG A 98 -8.37 3.18 -3.29
C ARG A 98 -7.37 3.08 -2.15
N ALA A 99 -7.21 4.15 -1.37
CA ALA A 99 -6.27 4.15 -0.25
C ALA A 99 -6.65 3.14 0.83
N SER A 100 -7.95 2.92 1.06
CA SER A 100 -8.46 1.87 1.96
C SER A 100 -8.09 0.44 1.54
N GLN A 101 -7.66 0.21 0.30
CA GLN A 101 -7.17 -1.09 -0.18
C GLN A 101 -5.66 -1.29 -0.01
N LEU A 102 -4.94 -0.27 0.46
CA LEU A 102 -3.50 -0.28 0.66
C LEU A 102 -3.09 -0.40 2.14
N VAL A 103 -4.07 -0.54 3.04
CA VAL A 103 -3.89 -0.56 4.51
C VAL A 103 -4.52 -1.78 5.17
#